data_AF-A0A0R1YLZ2-F1
#
_entry.id   AF-A0A0R1YLZ2-F1
#
_cell.length_a   1.000
_cell.length_b   1.000
_cell.length_c   1.000
_cell.angle_alpha   90.00
_cell.angle_beta   90.00
_cell.angle_gamma   90.00
#
_symmetry.space_group_name_H-M   'P 1'
#
loop_
_entity.id
_entity.type
_entity.pdbx_description
1 polymer ?
#
loop_
_entity_poly.entity_id
_entity_poly.type
_entity_poly.pdbx_seq_one_letter_code
_entity_poly.pdbx_strand_id
1 'polypeptide(L)'
;MKRKRRKIMFSISLTQEQANQLLFELKVLAEKYDLKISANSINKLELSTKNKDKLVMTCTYRTKMNMHINIHEKSTGISLIRLNLDNKFHKNLNGEIIRDYRVNIFDLSEYCPKKGHFAYMKAYKLPYKKLNRPTNFVFAIMEVLNFTNTDFYEKLKVEMEENLI
;
A
#
# COMPACT_ATOMS: atom_id res chain seq x y z
N MET A 1 -24.95 1.09 28.37
CA MET A 1 -23.94 0.02 28.14
C MET A 1 -22.80 0.58 27.27
N LYS A 2 -21.65 0.94 27.85
CA LYS A 2 -20.51 1.54 27.12
C LYS A 2 -19.64 0.43 26.52
N ARG A 3 -19.58 0.31 25.19
CA ARG A 3 -18.68 -0.63 24.48
C ARG A 3 -17.22 -0.29 24.81
N LYS A 4 -16.54 -1.14 25.59
CA LYS A 4 -15.08 -1.11 25.79
C LYS A 4 -14.40 -1.33 24.43
N ARG A 5 -13.92 -0.25 23.80
CA ARG A 5 -13.02 -0.35 22.65
C ARG A 5 -11.72 -0.98 23.13
N ARG A 6 -11.46 -2.24 22.75
CA ARG A 6 -10.15 -2.87 22.91
C ARG A 6 -9.11 -1.99 22.22
N LYS A 7 -8.17 -1.47 23.00
CA LYS A 7 -7.02 -0.70 22.51
C LYS A 7 -6.09 -1.71 21.84
N ILE A 8 -6.23 -1.91 20.52
CA ILE A 8 -5.28 -2.72 19.76
C ILE A 8 -3.99 -1.91 19.71
N MET A 9 -3.00 -2.35 20.47
CA MET A 9 -1.67 -1.78 20.46
C MET A 9 -0.97 -2.34 19.22
N PHE A 10 -0.73 -1.51 18.20
CA PHE A 10 0.06 -1.93 17.03
C PHE A 10 1.50 -2.09 17.48
N SER A 11 1.93 -3.33 17.72
CA SER A 11 3.35 -3.64 17.83
C SER A 11 3.95 -3.56 16.43
N ILE A 12 4.93 -2.69 16.23
CA ILE A 12 5.70 -2.68 14.99
C ILE A 12 6.77 -3.77 15.10
N SER A 13 6.67 -4.76 14.24
CA SER A 13 7.57 -5.90 14.20
C SER A 13 8.81 -5.66 13.34
N LEU A 14 8.71 -4.74 12.37
CA LEU A 14 9.76 -4.46 11.39
C LEU A 14 10.55 -3.20 11.78
N THR A 15 11.88 -3.29 11.74
CA THR A 15 12.75 -2.11 11.76
C THR A 15 12.73 -1.39 10.40
N GLN A 16 13.24 -0.15 10.34
CA GLN A 16 13.38 0.54 9.07
C GLN A 16 14.27 -0.22 8.08
N GLU A 17 15.34 -0.82 8.57
CA GLU A 17 16.25 -1.64 7.75
C GLU A 17 15.55 -2.88 7.21
N GLN A 18 14.78 -3.59 8.05
CA GLN A 18 13.98 -4.73 7.62
C GLN A 18 12.91 -4.31 6.61
N ALA A 19 12.23 -3.18 6.81
CA ALA A 19 11.25 -2.67 5.85
C ALA A 19 11.89 -2.25 4.52
N ASN A 20 13.08 -1.66 4.55
CA ASN A 20 13.85 -1.32 3.35
C ASN A 20 14.31 -2.58 2.62
N GLN A 21 14.82 -3.57 3.36
CA GLN A 21 15.21 -4.87 2.82
C GLN A 21 14.00 -5.60 2.22
N LEU A 22 12.86 -5.55 2.89
CA LEU A 22 11.60 -6.12 2.43
C LEU A 22 11.07 -5.44 1.16
N LEU A 23 11.21 -4.11 1.07
CA LEU A 23 10.95 -3.35 -0.15
C LEU A 23 11.90 -3.76 -1.29
N PHE A 24 13.17 -4.01 -0.98
CA PHE A 24 14.14 -4.54 -1.91
C PHE A 24 13.86 -6.00 -2.31
N GLU A 25 13.28 -6.82 -1.45
CA GLU A 25 12.91 -8.20 -1.78
C GLU A 25 11.59 -8.28 -2.54
N LEU A 26 10.65 -7.37 -2.26
CA LEU A 26 9.43 -7.13 -3.04
C LEU A 26 9.75 -6.83 -4.51
N LYS A 27 10.84 -6.11 -4.78
CA LYS A 27 11.39 -5.90 -6.13
C LYS A 27 11.53 -7.20 -6.90
N VAL A 28 11.99 -8.26 -6.24
CA VAL A 28 12.36 -9.51 -6.89
C VAL A 28 11.19 -10.48 -7.01
N LEU A 29 10.13 -10.35 -6.21
CA LEU A 29 9.09 -11.37 -6.16
C LEU A 29 7.87 -11.11 -7.07
N ALA A 30 7.64 -9.90 -7.53
CA ALA A 30 6.42 -9.60 -8.29
C ALA A 30 6.37 -10.18 -9.73
N GLU A 31 7.22 -11.18 -10.03
CA GLU A 31 7.34 -11.89 -11.30
C GLU A 31 6.26 -12.96 -11.61
N LYS A 32 5.15 -13.09 -10.86
CA LYS A 32 4.32 -14.33 -10.92
C LYS A 32 2.80 -14.21 -11.12
N TYR A 33 2.19 -13.04 -11.32
CA TYR A 33 0.74 -12.95 -11.10
C TYR A 33 -0.13 -12.33 -12.19
N ASP A 34 -1.29 -12.95 -12.35
CA ASP A 34 -2.41 -12.54 -13.19
C ASP A 34 -3.51 -11.93 -12.29
N LEU A 35 -3.99 -10.72 -12.61
CA LEU A 35 -4.72 -9.87 -11.65
C LEU A 35 -6.01 -9.33 -12.26
N LYS A 36 -7.16 -9.88 -11.87
CA LYS A 36 -8.48 -9.34 -12.26
C LYS A 36 -8.91 -8.23 -11.30
N ILE A 37 -9.38 -7.10 -11.84
CA ILE A 37 -9.74 -5.92 -11.06
C ILE A 37 -11.13 -5.43 -11.47
N SER A 38 -12.10 -5.55 -10.56
CA SER A 38 -13.46 -5.05 -10.79
C SER A 38 -13.80 -3.90 -9.84
N ALA A 39 -14.76 -3.05 -10.24
CA ALA A 39 -15.30 -2.03 -9.34
C ALA A 39 -15.98 -2.67 -8.11
N ASN A 40 -15.94 -1.99 -6.97
CA ASN A 40 -16.41 -2.49 -5.66
C ASN A 40 -15.68 -3.73 -5.12
N SER A 41 -14.45 -4.01 -5.57
CA SER A 41 -13.69 -5.18 -5.14
C SER A 41 -12.55 -4.89 -4.16
N ILE A 42 -12.14 -5.93 -3.43
CA ILE A 42 -10.85 -6.00 -2.77
C ILE A 42 -10.17 -7.25 -3.30
N ASN A 43 -9.15 -7.06 -4.13
CA ASN A 43 -8.33 -8.16 -4.61
C ASN A 43 -7.10 -8.29 -3.72
N LYS A 44 -6.74 -9.52 -3.41
CA LYS A 44 -5.54 -9.83 -2.63
C LYS A 44 -4.63 -10.69 -3.47
N LEU A 45 -3.37 -10.31 -3.46
CA LEU A 45 -2.30 -11.06 -4.05
C LEU A 45 -1.34 -11.47 -2.94
N GLU A 46 -1.20 -12.77 -2.73
CA GLU A 46 -0.17 -13.29 -1.84
C GLU A 46 1.18 -13.21 -2.52
N LEU A 47 2.12 -12.57 -1.84
CA LEU A 47 3.50 -12.39 -2.24
C LEU A 47 4.34 -13.17 -1.21
N SER A 48 5.46 -13.74 -1.62
CA SER A 48 6.50 -14.17 -0.66
C SER A 48 7.71 -13.25 -0.80
N THR A 49 8.74 -13.39 0.01
CA THR A 49 10.06 -12.82 -0.29
C THR A 49 11.02 -13.95 -0.65
N LYS A 50 12.24 -13.60 -1.08
CA LYS A 50 13.31 -14.60 -1.22
C LYS A 50 13.59 -15.33 0.09
N ASN A 51 13.39 -14.65 1.23
CA ASN A 51 13.58 -15.21 2.57
C ASN A 51 12.33 -15.93 3.11
N LYS A 52 11.31 -16.17 2.26
CA LYS A 52 10.03 -16.83 2.60
C LYS A 52 9.11 -16.01 3.51
N ASP A 53 9.36 -14.73 3.72
CA ASP A 53 8.40 -13.86 4.40
C ASP A 53 7.14 -13.74 3.54
N LYS A 54 5.98 -13.79 4.17
CA LYS A 54 4.70 -13.71 3.45
C LYS A 54 4.21 -12.28 3.46
N LEU A 55 3.94 -11.77 2.27
CA LEU A 55 3.41 -10.44 2.02
C LEU A 55 2.05 -10.56 1.34
N VAL A 56 1.27 -9.49 1.42
CA VAL A 56 0.00 -9.39 0.70
C VAL A 56 -0.06 -8.01 0.05
N MET A 57 -0.23 -7.99 -1.27
CA MET A 57 -0.68 -6.81 -1.98
C MET A 57 -2.21 -6.83 -1.99
N THR A 58 -2.82 -5.81 -1.38
CA THR A 58 -4.26 -5.59 -1.42
C THR A 58 -4.57 -4.45 -2.38
N CYS A 59 -5.33 -4.74 -3.42
CA CYS A 59 -5.87 -3.77 -4.37
C CYS A 59 -7.33 -3.50 -3.98
N THR A 60 -7.59 -2.31 -3.42
CA THR A 60 -8.94 -1.91 -3.00
C THR A 60 -9.51 -0.90 -3.99
N TYR A 61 -10.63 -1.26 -4.60
CA TYR A 61 -11.44 -0.37 -5.43
C TYR A 61 -12.89 -0.43 -4.93
N ARG A 62 -13.21 0.32 -3.88
CA ARG A 62 -14.58 0.39 -3.35
C ARG A 62 -15.36 1.55 -3.96
N THR A 63 -14.89 2.77 -3.79
CA THR A 63 -15.54 3.97 -4.32
C THR A 63 -14.45 4.93 -4.81
N LYS A 64 -14.82 5.99 -5.54
CA LYS A 64 -13.88 7.09 -5.87
C LYS A 64 -13.20 7.70 -4.62
N MET A 65 -13.76 7.48 -3.43
CA MET A 65 -13.24 7.96 -2.15
C MET A 65 -12.43 6.93 -1.35
N ASN A 66 -12.26 5.70 -1.87
CA ASN A 66 -11.48 4.66 -1.20
C ASN A 66 -10.85 3.72 -2.23
N MET A 67 -9.96 4.30 -3.02
CA MET A 67 -9.18 3.60 -4.03
C MET A 67 -7.72 3.62 -3.62
N HIS A 68 -7.15 2.45 -3.35
CA HIS A 68 -5.76 2.34 -2.92
C HIS A 68 -5.16 0.97 -3.22
N ILE A 69 -3.85 0.96 -3.36
CA ILE A 69 -3.02 -0.24 -3.42
C ILE A 69 -2.17 -0.26 -2.15
N ASN A 70 -2.16 -1.37 -1.43
CA ASN A 70 -1.39 -1.51 -0.19
C ASN A 70 -0.57 -2.80 -0.22
N ILE A 71 0.74 -2.70 -0.10
CA ILE A 71 1.61 -3.85 0.13
C ILE A 71 1.89 -3.91 1.62
N HIS A 72 1.53 -5.01 2.26
CA HIS A 72 1.70 -5.19 3.70
C HIS A 72 2.19 -6.59 4.05
N GLU A 73 2.80 -6.72 5.21
CA GLU A 73 3.19 -8.00 5.76
C GLU A 73 1.95 -8.85 6.08
N LYS A 74 1.98 -10.15 5.75
CA LYS A 74 0.84 -11.06 5.97
C LYS A 74 0.61 -11.35 7.46
N SER A 75 1.70 -11.54 8.19
CA SER A 75 1.73 -11.90 9.63
C SER A 75 1.20 -10.77 10.52
N THR A 76 1.66 -9.54 10.27
CA THR A 76 1.42 -8.39 11.15
C THR A 76 0.38 -7.40 10.61
N GLY A 77 0.15 -7.42 9.29
CA GLY A 77 -0.65 -6.40 8.61
C GLY A 77 0.04 -5.04 8.48
N ILE A 78 1.32 -4.93 8.85
CA ILE A 78 2.09 -3.69 8.74
C ILE A 78 2.23 -3.30 7.28
N SER A 79 1.78 -2.09 6.95
CA SER A 79 1.84 -1.56 5.59
C SER A 79 3.23 -1.02 5.29
N LEU A 80 3.80 -1.46 4.17
CA LEU A 80 5.14 -1.07 3.73
C LEU A 80 5.07 0.10 2.76
N ILE A 81 4.16 -0.01 1.79
CA ILE A 81 3.82 1.05 0.85
C ILE A 81 2.32 1.02 0.61
N ARG A 82 1.71 2.21 0.61
CA ARG A 82 0.31 2.38 0.25
C ARG A 82 0.14 3.57 -0.69
N LEU A 83 -0.27 3.29 -1.91
CA LEU A 83 -0.64 4.31 -2.88
C LEU A 83 -2.14 4.61 -2.73
N ASN A 84 -2.48 5.85 -2.36
CA ASN A 84 -3.86 6.27 -2.19
C ASN A 84 -4.27 7.17 -3.36
N LEU A 85 -5.38 6.83 -3.99
CA LEU A 85 -6.00 7.52 -5.12
C LEU A 85 -7.37 8.06 -4.71
N ASP A 86 -7.43 8.61 -3.51
CA ASP A 86 -8.62 9.22 -2.92
C ASP A 86 -8.35 10.68 -2.52
N ASN A 87 -9.39 11.39 -2.10
CA ASN A 87 -9.34 12.78 -1.64
C ASN A 87 -9.13 12.90 -0.11
N LYS A 88 -8.63 11.83 0.54
CA LYS A 88 -8.36 11.84 1.98
C LYS A 88 -7.02 12.50 2.28
N PHE A 89 -6.66 12.55 3.55
CA PHE A 89 -5.40 13.10 3.99
C PHE A 89 -4.66 12.17 4.96
N HIS A 90 -3.36 12.41 5.10
CA HIS A 90 -2.49 11.86 6.13
C HIS A 90 -1.74 13.00 6.80
N LYS A 91 -1.60 12.95 8.14
CA LYS A 91 -0.83 13.93 8.90
C LYS A 91 0.46 13.29 9.40
N ASN A 92 1.58 13.72 8.81
CA ASN A 92 2.92 13.31 9.22
C ASN A 92 3.22 13.76 10.66
N LEU A 93 4.25 13.19 11.28
CA LEU A 93 4.62 13.44 12.67
C LEU A 93 5.09 14.87 12.88
N ASN A 94 5.80 15.43 11.89
CA ASN A 94 6.21 16.83 11.82
C ASN A 94 5.02 17.82 11.71
N GLY A 95 3.78 17.33 11.60
CA GLY A 95 2.57 18.14 11.52
C GLY A 95 2.10 18.45 10.09
N GLU A 96 2.91 18.14 9.08
CA GLU A 96 2.56 18.31 7.67
C GLU A 96 1.34 17.45 7.29
N ILE A 97 0.39 18.05 6.55
CA ILE A 97 -0.82 17.37 6.09
C ILE A 97 -0.73 17.17 4.59
N ILE A 98 -0.65 15.92 4.16
CA ILE A 98 -0.68 15.53 2.75
C ILE A 98 -2.10 15.14 2.39
N ARG A 99 -2.69 15.82 1.40
CA ARG A 99 -4.04 15.59 0.90
C ARG A 99 -4.03 14.95 -0.48
N ASP A 100 -5.18 14.40 -0.84
CA ASP A 100 -5.45 13.81 -2.15
C ASP A 100 -4.50 12.65 -2.48
N TYR A 101 -4.10 12.55 -3.75
CA TYR A 101 -3.26 11.48 -4.25
C TYR A 101 -1.89 11.51 -3.58
N ARG A 102 -1.59 10.44 -2.85
CA ARG A 102 -0.43 10.36 -1.96
C ARG A 102 0.10 8.95 -1.88
N VAL A 103 1.39 8.85 -1.61
CA VAL A 103 2.02 7.59 -1.21
C VAL A 103 2.35 7.66 0.27
N ASN A 104 1.96 6.63 1.01
CA ASN A 104 2.43 6.39 2.36
C ASN A 104 3.55 5.33 2.28
N ILE A 105 4.69 5.62 2.88
CA ILE A 105 5.85 4.72 2.93
C ILE A 105 6.14 4.43 4.40
N PHE A 106 6.46 3.18 4.72
CA PHE A 106 6.91 2.80 6.05
C PHE A 106 8.10 3.64 6.50
N ASP A 107 7.95 4.28 7.64
CA ASP A 107 8.95 5.13 8.27
C ASP A 107 8.82 5.00 9.79
N LEU A 108 9.74 4.26 10.42
CA LEU A 108 9.69 4.02 11.86
C LEU A 108 9.78 5.33 12.68
N SER A 109 10.37 6.39 12.11
CA SER A 109 10.43 7.71 12.76
C SER A 109 9.05 8.37 12.90
N GLU A 110 8.07 7.94 12.10
CA GLU A 110 6.68 8.36 12.22
C GLU A 110 5.92 7.60 13.32
N TYR A 111 6.59 6.70 14.05
CA TYR A 111 5.92 5.86 15.04
C TYR A 111 5.28 6.67 16.15
N CYS A 112 3.95 6.60 16.27
CA CYS A 112 3.22 7.26 17.35
C CYS A 112 2.02 6.41 17.82
N PRO A 113 2.13 5.67 18.93
CA PRO A 113 1.08 4.75 19.38
C PRO A 113 -0.26 5.43 19.70
N LYS A 114 -0.26 6.75 19.92
CA LYS A 114 -1.47 7.55 20.18
C LYS A 114 -2.24 7.95 18.91
N LYS A 115 -1.64 7.85 17.72
CA LYS A 115 -2.23 8.32 16.43
C LYS A 115 -3.00 7.25 15.65
N GLY A 116 -3.11 6.00 16.17
CA GLY A 116 -3.93 4.95 15.56
C GLY A 116 -3.24 4.22 14.39
N HIS A 117 -4.05 3.64 13.50
CA HIS A 117 -3.55 2.88 12.34
C HIS A 117 -2.72 3.80 11.40
N PHE A 118 -1.58 3.30 10.92
CA PHE A 118 -0.59 4.01 10.07
C PHE A 118 0.28 5.05 10.77
N ALA A 119 0.29 5.10 12.10
CA ALA A 119 1.21 5.93 12.86
C ALA A 119 2.62 5.35 12.86
N TYR A 120 3.17 5.04 11.69
CA TYR A 120 4.49 4.48 11.39
C TYR A 120 4.81 4.65 9.89
N MET A 121 4.02 5.46 9.19
CA MET A 121 4.19 5.71 7.77
C MET A 121 4.26 7.21 7.53
N LYS A 122 5.20 7.60 6.68
CA LYS A 122 5.32 8.96 6.18
C LYS A 122 4.56 9.09 4.88
N ALA A 123 3.73 10.11 4.77
CA ALA A 123 3.03 10.42 3.53
C ALA A 123 3.82 11.46 2.71
N TYR A 124 3.77 11.28 1.40
CA TYR A 124 4.28 12.19 0.41
C TYR A 124 3.21 12.48 -0.64
N LYS A 125 3.11 13.73 -1.08
CA LYS A 125 2.24 14.10 -2.18
C LYS A 125 2.73 13.45 -3.47
N LEU A 126 1.82 12.98 -4.32
CA LEU A 126 2.18 12.57 -5.67
C LEU A 126 2.23 13.80 -6.61
N PRO A 127 3.19 13.87 -7.53
CA PRO A 127 4.25 12.88 -7.78
C PRO A 127 5.36 12.86 -6.70
N TYR A 128 5.88 11.68 -6.38
CA TYR A 128 6.96 11.46 -5.41
C TYR A 128 8.13 10.70 -6.04
N LYS A 129 9.27 11.38 -6.25
CA LYS A 129 10.56 10.86 -6.79
C LYS A 129 10.48 9.98 -8.05
N LYS A 130 9.89 8.79 -7.94
CA LYS A 130 9.70 7.80 -9.00
C LYS A 130 8.24 7.38 -9.22
N LEU A 131 7.33 7.79 -8.33
CA LEU A 131 5.88 7.60 -8.47
C LEU A 131 5.27 8.86 -9.06
N ASN A 132 4.67 8.73 -10.24
CA ASN A 132 3.89 9.77 -10.88
C ASN A 132 2.49 9.86 -10.29
N ARG A 133 1.72 10.85 -10.76
CA ARG A 133 0.31 10.98 -10.43
C ARG A 133 -0.49 10.01 -11.32
N PRO A 134 -1.06 8.91 -10.80
CA PRO A 134 -1.74 7.94 -11.63
C PRO A 134 -3.05 8.50 -12.16
N THR A 135 -3.37 8.21 -13.42
CA THR A 135 -4.60 8.64 -14.09
C THR A 135 -5.74 7.63 -13.91
N ASN A 136 -5.42 6.37 -13.67
CA ASN A 136 -6.37 5.30 -13.36
C ASN A 136 -5.72 4.21 -12.50
N PHE A 137 -6.51 3.20 -12.12
CA PHE A 137 -6.07 2.14 -11.22
C PHE A 137 -5.00 1.22 -11.82
N VAL A 138 -5.08 0.92 -13.12
CA VAL A 138 -4.06 0.11 -13.82
C VAL A 138 -2.72 0.84 -13.80
N PHE A 139 -2.70 2.12 -14.18
CA PHE A 139 -1.50 2.95 -14.10
C PHE A 139 -0.97 3.04 -12.68
N ALA A 140 -1.83 3.07 -11.67
CA ALA A 140 -1.38 3.10 -10.28
C ALA A 140 -0.69 1.81 -9.85
N ILE A 141 -1.16 0.64 -10.29
CA ILE A 141 -0.47 -0.64 -10.09
C ILE A 141 0.89 -0.58 -10.77
N MET A 142 0.93 -0.15 -12.02
CA MET A 142 2.15 -0.04 -12.81
C MET A 142 3.17 0.90 -12.14
N GLU A 143 2.73 2.02 -11.58
CA GLU A 143 3.57 2.96 -10.83
C GLU A 143 4.12 2.33 -9.55
N VAL A 144 3.31 1.59 -8.77
CA VAL A 144 3.81 0.85 -7.60
C VAL A 144 4.82 -0.21 -8.01
N LEU A 145 4.55 -0.97 -9.07
CA LEU A 145 5.46 -2.00 -9.60
C LEU A 145 6.78 -1.38 -10.12
N ASN A 146 6.70 -0.26 -10.84
CA ASN A 146 7.87 0.50 -11.31
C ASN A 146 8.67 1.08 -10.13
N PHE A 147 7.99 1.62 -9.10
CA PHE A 147 8.64 2.13 -7.90
C PHE A 147 9.37 1.03 -7.13
N THR A 148 8.77 -0.15 -7.07
CA THR A 148 9.43 -1.35 -6.53
C THR A 148 10.45 -1.96 -7.51
N ASN A 149 10.66 -1.35 -8.69
CA ASN A 149 11.57 -1.81 -9.75
C ASN A 149 11.33 -3.26 -10.16
N THR A 150 10.06 -3.62 -10.27
CA THR A 150 9.56 -4.94 -10.64
C THR A 150 9.47 -5.06 -12.15
N ASP A 151 10.01 -6.15 -12.70
CA ASP A 151 9.75 -6.54 -14.09
C ASP A 151 8.44 -7.35 -14.16
N PHE A 152 7.48 -6.83 -14.92
CA PHE A 152 6.15 -7.43 -15.09
C PHE A 152 5.83 -7.68 -16.58
N TYR A 153 6.80 -7.48 -17.49
CA TYR A 153 6.58 -7.63 -18.92
C TYR A 153 6.03 -9.03 -19.24
N GLU A 154 4.91 -9.08 -19.96
CA GLU A 154 4.16 -10.28 -20.38
C GLU A 154 3.45 -11.14 -19.31
N LYS A 155 3.42 -10.74 -18.03
CA LYS A 155 2.87 -11.60 -16.95
C LYS A 155 1.60 -11.10 -16.25
N LEU A 156 1.24 -9.83 -16.44
CA LEU A 156 0.06 -9.23 -15.82
C LEU A 156 -1.05 -9.05 -16.87
N LYS A 157 -2.12 -9.86 -16.87
CA LYS A 157 -3.37 -9.44 -17.50
C LYS A 157 -4.19 -8.69 -16.46
N VAL A 158 -4.49 -7.44 -16.79
CA VAL A 158 -5.44 -6.62 -16.03
C VAL A 158 -6.71 -6.52 -16.83
N GLU A 159 -7.74 -7.24 -16.39
CA GLU A 159 -9.11 -7.05 -16.88
C GLU A 159 -9.80 -6.04 -15.96
N MET A 160 -10.26 -4.92 -16.54
CA MET A 160 -11.15 -3.98 -15.85
C MET A 160 -12.57 -4.22 -16.31
N GLU A 161 -13.42 -4.65 -15.38
CA GLU A 161 -14.87 -4.65 -15.57
C GLU A 161 -15.46 -3.44 -14.85
N GLU A 162 -15.88 -2.46 -15.64
CA GLU A 162 -16.82 -1.43 -15.18
C GLU A 162 -18.22 -2.02 -15.26
N ASN A 163 -18.78 -2.43 -14.12
CA ASN A 163 -20.21 -2.67 -14.06
C ASN A 163 -20.90 -1.31 -14.18
N LEU A 164 -21.35 -0.99 -15.40
CA LEU A 164 -22.29 0.09 -15.68
C LEU A 164 -23.59 -0.23 -14.93
N ILE A 165 -23.78 0.39 -13.77
CA ILE A 165 -25.09 0.57 -13.12
C ILE A 165 -25.52 2.00 -13.39
#